data_AF-A0AAV2IHW7-F1
#
_entry.id   AF-A0AAV2IHW7-F1
#
_cell.length_a   1.000
_cell.length_b   1.000
_cell.length_c   1.000
_cell.angle_alpha   90.00
_cell.angle_beta   90.00
_cell.angle_gamma   90.00
#
_symmetry.space_group_name_H-M   'P 1'
#
loop_
_entity.id
_entity.type
_entity.pdbx_description
1 polymer ?
#
loop_
_entity_poly.entity_id
_entity_poly.type
_entity_poly.pdbx_seq_one_letter_code
_entity_poly.pdbx_strand_id
1 'polypeptide(L)' 'GGGRTAVYVAIDYCLQQLQSEDRVDVYGTVLHLRRFRKNMVRTVV' A
#
# COMPACT_ATOMS: atom_id res chain seq x y z
N GLY A 1 11.96 -8.96 -7.39
CA GLY A 1 11.33 -7.76 -7.98
C GLY A 1 10.25 -7.22 -7.08
N GLY A 2 10.55 -6.21 -6.24
CA GLY A 2 9.65 -5.76 -5.16
C GLY A 2 8.68 -4.62 -5.52
N GLY A 3 8.98 -3.79 -6.53
CA GLY A 3 8.20 -2.58 -6.81
C GLY A 3 6.76 -2.84 -7.27
N ARG A 4 6.56 -3.72 -8.25
CA ARG A 4 5.22 -4.04 -8.77
C ARG A 4 4.37 -4.83 -7.79
N THR A 5 4.97 -5.81 -7.11
CA THR A 5 4.29 -6.61 -6.07
C THR A 5 3.76 -5.72 -4.95
N ALA A 6 4.54 -4.73 -4.51
CA ALA A 6 4.10 -3.84 -3.45
C ALA A 6 2.98 -2.88 -3.87
N VAL A 7 2.92 -2.48 -5.15
CA VAL A 7 1.77 -1.73 -5.68
C VAL A 7 0.51 -2.60 -5.64
N TYR A 8 0.62 -3.87 -5.99
CA TYR A 8 -0.51 -4.81 -5.94
C TYR A 8 -1.03 -4.98 -4.51
N VAL A 9 -0.14 -5.18 -3.54
CA VAL A 9 -0.49 -5.30 -2.11
C VAL A 9 -1.10 -3.99 -1.57
N ALA A 10 -0.57 -2.83 -1.97
CA ALA A 10 -1.13 -1.54 -1.55
C ALA A 10 -2.56 -1.34 -2.06
N ILE A 11 -2.83 -1.70 -3.32
CA ILE A 11 -4.17 -1.59 -3.91
C ILE A 11 -5.15 -2.53 -3.21
N ASP A 12 -4.75 -3.80 -3.00
CA ASP A 12 -5.57 -4.78 -2.28
C ASP A 12 -5.95 -4.29 -0.88
N TYR A 13 -4.98 -3.75 -0.14
CA TYR A 13 -5.22 -3.19 1.20
C TYR A 13 -6.16 -1.96 1.17
N CYS A 14 -6.04 -1.09 0.16
CA CYS A 14 -6.95 0.04 -0.02
C CYS A 14 -8.38 -0.41 -0.38
N LEU A 15 -8.54 -1.46 -1.19
CA LEU A 15 -9.85 -2.00 -1.55
C LEU A 15 -10.56 -2.61 -0.33
N GLN A 16 -9.81 -3.30 0.53
CA GLN A 16 -10.35 -3.83 1.79
C GLN A 16 -10.84 -2.70 2.70
N GLN A 17 -10.05 -1.64 2.87
CA GLN A 17 -10.47 -0.45 3.64
C GLN A 17 -11.74 0.18 3.07
N LEU A 18 -11.81 0.33 1.74
CA LEU A 18 -12.99 0.90 1.10
C LEU A 18 -14.25 0.05 1.37
N GLN A 19 -14.12 -1.29 1.34
CA GLN A 19 -15.24 -2.18 1.64
C GLN A 19 -15.66 -2.17 3.11
N SER A 20 -14.72 -2.04 4.05
CA SER A 20 -14.99 -2.12 5.48
C SER A 20 -15.33 -0.78 6.14
N GLU A 21 -14.76 0.32 5.63
CA GLU A 21 -14.79 1.64 6.28
C GLU A 21 -15.39 2.74 5.38
N ASP A 22 -15.73 2.44 4.12
CA ASP A 22 -16.20 3.39 3.10
C ASP A 22 -15.22 4.57 2.88
N ARG A 23 -13.94 4.34 3.17
CA ARG A 23 -12.85 5.33 3.05
C ARG A 23 -11.50 4.63 2.82
N VAL A 24 -10.52 5.40 2.35
CA VAL A 24 -9.16 4.91 2.10
C VAL A 24 -8.13 5.88 2.69
N ASP A 25 -7.18 5.38 3.49
CA ASP A 25 -5.99 6.11 3.89
C ASP A 25 -4.76 5.64 3.09
N VAL A 26 -4.46 6.34 2.00
CA VAL A 26 -3.33 6.03 1.12
C VAL A 26 -1.99 6.25 1.84
N TYR A 27 -1.87 7.31 2.65
CA TYR A 27 -0.62 7.62 3.35
C TYR A 27 -0.33 6.57 4.42
N GLY A 28 -1.33 6.25 5.26
CA GLY A 28 -1.25 5.20 6.27
C GLY A 28 -0.91 3.84 5.66
N THR A 29 -1.51 3.51 4.52
CA THR A 29 -1.19 2.28 3.76
C THR A 29 0.28 2.23 3.35
N VAL A 30 0.79 3.29 2.71
CA VAL A 30 2.20 3.35 2.27
C VAL A 30 3.15 3.30 3.46
N LEU A 31 2.83 4.02 4.54
CA LEU A 31 3.61 4.03 5.78
C LEU A 31 3.65 2.63 6.41
N HIS A 32 2.50 1.96 6.51
CA HIS A 32 2.38 0.61 7.06
C HIS A 32 3.23 -0.39 6.26
N LEU A 33 3.11 -0.41 4.94
CA LEU A 33 3.89 -1.30 4.08
C LEU A 33 5.40 -1.05 4.19
N ARG A 34 5.82 0.22 4.31
CA ARG A 34 7.23 0.59 4.48
C ARG A 34 7.78 0.21 5.87
N ARG A 35 6.94 0.14 6.90
CA ARG A 35 7.30 -0.40 8.23
C ARG A 35 7.54 -1.91 8.18
N PHE A 36 6.71 -2.65 7.43
CA PHE A 36 6.87 -4.10 7.29
C PHE A 36 8.12 -4.47 6.49
N ARG A 37 8.38 -3.77 5.38
CA ARG A 37 9.62 -3.90 4.61
C ARG A 37 9.98 -2.57 3.96
N LYS A 38 11.22 -2.12 4.20
CA LYS A 38 11.75 -0.91 3.59
C LYS A 38 11.59 -0.98 2.06
N ASN A 39 11.13 0.11 1.45
CA ASN A 39 10.97 0.28 0.00
C ASN A 39 9.89 -0.61 -0.66
N MET A 40 8.86 -1.06 0.05
CA MET A 40 7.70 -1.72 -0.56
C MET A 40 7.09 -0.83 -1.66
N VAL A 41 6.45 0.29 -1.31
CA VAL A 41 5.92 1.23 -2.33
C VAL A 41 7.01 2.21 -2.72
N ARG A 42 7.62 2.00 -3.90
CA ARG A 42 8.71 2.83 -4.44
C ARG A 42 8.18 3.79 -5.50
N THR A 43 8.57 5.06 -5.39
CA THR A 43 8.36 6.03 -6.46
C THR A 43 9.29 5.71 -7.61
N VAL A 44 8.77 5.74 -8.85
CA VAL A 44 9.64 5.81 -10.03
C VAL A 44 10.36 7.15 -9.98
N VAL A 45 11.68 7.09 -9.84
CA VAL A 45 12.60 8.22 -10.06
C VAL A 45 13.35 7.93 -11.33
#